data_AF-A0A7C3NFC9-F1
#
_entry.id   AF-A0A7C3NFC9-F1
#
_cell.length_a   1.000
_cell.length_b   1.000
_cell.length_c   1.000
_cell.angle_alpha   90.00
_cell.angle_beta   90.00
_cell.angle_gamma   90.00
#
_symmetry.space_group_name_H-M   'P 1'
#
loop_
_entity.id
_entity.type
_entity.pdbx_description
1 polymer ?
#
loop_
_entity_poly.entity_id
_entity_poly.type
_entity_poly.pdbx_seq_one_letter_code
_entity_poly.pdbx_strand_id
1 'polypeptide(L)'
;MTGKTDNEVGPRASRALVRFATPSDLAQIAQIARVTWDETYKETIALENRREFLERAYKPQNLEDSINAPGHWFYVAEWHDQVVGFG
;
A
#
# COMPACT_ATOMS: atom_id res chain seq x y z
N MET A 1 5.88 39.44 32.52
CA MET A 1 6.56 39.41 31.21
C MET A 1 7.98 38.98 31.53
N THR A 2 8.46 37.78 31.20
CA THR A 2 8.49 37.05 29.91
C THR A 2 8.49 35.55 30.28
N GLY A 3 7.51 34.74 29.88
CA GLY A 3 7.39 34.22 28.52
C GLY A 3 8.27 32.98 28.33
N LYS A 4 7.93 31.87 28.99
CA LYS A 4 8.47 30.53 28.67
C LYS A 4 7.99 30.13 27.29
N THR A 5 8.91 29.73 26.42
CA THR A 5 8.63 28.73 25.38
C THR A 5 9.87 27.86 25.24
N ASP A 6 9.97 26.88 26.14
CA ASP A 6 10.75 25.68 25.88
C ASP A 6 10.07 25.00 24.69
N ASN A 7 10.71 25.07 23.53
CA ASN A 7 10.22 24.44 22.32
C ASN A 7 10.64 22.96 22.38
N GLU A 8 9.96 22.19 23.23
CA GLU A 8 10.05 20.74 23.20
C GLU A 8 9.47 20.25 21.87
N VAL A 9 10.35 19.90 20.94
CA VAL A 9 9.98 19.15 19.74
C VAL A 9 9.56 17.77 20.22
N GLY A 10 8.26 17.60 20.49
CA GLY A 10 7.67 16.30 20.74
C GLY A 10 8.01 15.31 19.61
N PRO A 11 7.97 13.99 19.86
CA PRO A 11 8.31 13.00 18.86
C PRO A 11 7.51 13.29 17.59
N ARG A 12 8.19 13.43 16.44
CA ARG A 12 7.53 13.58 15.12
C ARG A 12 6.42 12.53 15.07
N ALA A 13 5.17 12.97 15.10
CA ALA A 13 4.04 12.07 14.97
C ALA A 13 4.30 11.20 13.73
N SER A 14 4.34 9.88 13.91
CA SER A 14 4.53 8.95 12.80
C SER A 14 3.51 9.28 11.72
N ARG A 15 4.01 9.69 10.56
CA ARG A 15 3.17 10.22 9.48
C ARG A 15 2.48 9.03 8.81
N ALA A 16 1.23 8.80 9.19
CA ALA A 16 0.30 7.99 8.43
C ALA A 16 -0.42 8.88 7.41
N LEU A 17 -0.55 8.41 6.17
CA LEU A 17 -1.34 9.07 5.13
C LEU A 17 -2.10 8.03 4.32
N VAL A 18 -3.34 8.35 3.94
CA VAL A 18 -4.05 7.65 2.87
C VAL A 18 -4.13 8.60 1.68
N ARG A 19 -3.68 8.15 0.51
CA ARG A 19 -3.65 8.96 -0.72
C ARG A 19 -4.04 8.12 -1.92
N PHE A 20 -4.40 8.78 -3.02
CA PHE A 20 -4.55 8.09 -4.30
C PHE A 20 -3.25 7.37 -4.68
N ALA A 21 -3.42 6.16 -5.19
CA ALA A 21 -2.35 5.41 -5.79
C ALA A 21 -1.90 6.10 -7.08
N THR A 22 -0.63 5.94 -7.39
CA THR A 22 0.02 6.44 -8.60
C THR A 22 0.72 5.29 -9.31
N PRO A 23 1.06 5.44 -10.60
CA PRO A 23 1.84 4.42 -11.31
C PRO A 23 3.17 4.04 -10.62
N SER A 24 3.76 4.94 -9.81
CA SER A 24 4.97 4.62 -9.04
C SER A 24 4.72 3.65 -7.88
N ASP A 25 3.48 3.49 -7.41
CA ASP A 25 3.14 2.60 -6.29
C ASP A 25 2.95 1.14 -6.74
N LEU A 26 2.84 0.88 -8.04
CA LEU A 26 2.48 -0.43 -8.62
C LEU A 26 3.35 -1.58 -8.11
N ALA A 27 4.66 -1.38 -8.07
CA ALA A 27 5.60 -2.40 -7.60
C ALA A 27 5.40 -2.72 -6.11
N GLN A 28 5.14 -1.69 -5.30
CA GLN A 28 4.93 -1.85 -3.86
C GLN A 28 3.57 -2.50 -3.58
N ILE A 29 2.52 -2.12 -4.32
CA ILE A 29 1.19 -2.76 -4.27
C ILE A 29 1.29 -4.25 -4.61
N ALA A 30 1.95 -4.60 -5.71
CA ALA A 30 2.13 -6.00 -6.12
C ALA A 30 2.88 -6.83 -5.06
N GLN A 31 3.91 -6.23 -4.43
CA GLN A 31 4.64 -6.89 -3.35
C GLN A 31 3.77 -7.09 -2.11
N ILE A 32 3.02 -6.08 -1.68
CA ILE A 32 2.10 -6.17 -0.54
C ILE A 32 1.07 -7.25 -0.81
N ALA A 33 0.46 -7.26 -2.00
CA ALA A 33 -0.53 -8.27 -2.39
C ALA A 33 0.03 -9.68 -2.29
N ARG A 34 1.28 -9.89 -2.74
CA ARG A 34 1.93 -11.20 -2.63
C ARG A 34 2.10 -11.64 -1.18
N VAL A 35 2.56 -10.75 -0.30
CA VAL A 35 2.77 -11.06 1.12
C VAL A 35 1.42 -11.32 1.81
N THR A 36 0.42 -10.48 1.57
CA THR A 36 -0.89 -10.61 2.24
C THR A 36 -1.67 -11.81 1.75
N TRP A 37 -1.65 -12.12 0.45
CA TRP A 37 -2.25 -13.35 -0.09
C TRP A 37 -1.53 -14.60 0.39
N ASP A 38 -0.19 -14.56 0.47
CA ASP A 38 0.57 -15.69 0.97
C ASP A 38 0.15 -16.00 2.41
N GLU A 39 0.17 -14.99 3.28
CA GLU A 39 -0.18 -15.16 4.69
C GLU A 39 -1.65 -15.55 4.90
N THR A 40 -2.57 -14.94 4.15
CA THR A 40 -4.02 -15.17 4.31
C THR A 40 -4.45 -16.56 3.85
N TYR A 41 -3.83 -17.07 2.76
CA TYR A 41 -4.33 -18.26 2.07
C TYR A 41 -3.34 -19.43 2.05
N LYS A 42 -2.19 -19.35 2.73
CA LYS A 42 -1.17 -20.44 2.76
C LYS A 42 -1.71 -21.79 3.22
N GLU A 43 -2.76 -21.82 4.04
CA GLU A 43 -3.32 -23.06 4.59
C GLU A 43 -4.55 -23.57 3.80
N THR A 44 -5.09 -22.76 2.89
CA THR A 44 -6.36 -23.05 2.21
C THR A 44 -6.24 -23.15 0.70
N ILE A 45 -5.23 -22.50 0.10
CA ILE A 45 -5.02 -22.47 -1.35
C ILE A 45 -3.59 -22.90 -1.66
N ALA A 46 -3.45 -23.85 -2.59
CA ALA A 46 -2.15 -24.33 -3.07
C ALA A 46 -1.27 -23.17 -3.59
N LEU A 47 0.04 -23.30 -3.42
CA LEU A 47 1.01 -22.24 -3.72
C LEU A 47 0.97 -21.82 -5.19
N GLU A 48 0.85 -22.78 -6.10
CA GLU A 48 0.75 -22.59 -7.54
C GLU A 48 -0.48 -21.77 -7.92
N ASN A 49 -1.64 -22.05 -7.34
CA ASN A 49 -2.88 -21.32 -7.60
C ASN A 49 -2.80 -19.87 -7.09
N ARG A 50 -2.17 -19.65 -5.92
CA ARG A 50 -1.93 -18.30 -5.40
C ARG A 50 -0.98 -17.52 -6.30
N ARG A 51 0.10 -18.15 -6.79
CA ARG A 51 1.04 -17.53 -7.74
C ARG A 51 0.36 -17.16 -9.06
N GLU A 52 -0.37 -18.09 -9.66
CA GLU A 52 -1.08 -17.85 -10.92
C GLU A 52 -2.11 -16.74 -10.77
N PHE A 53 -2.86 -16.72 -9.66
CA PHE A 53 -3.79 -15.63 -9.37
C PHE A 53 -3.06 -14.29 -9.27
N LEU A 54 -1.98 -14.21 -8.49
CA LEU A 54 -1.21 -12.97 -8.31
C LEU A 54 -0.55 -12.49 -9.61
N GLU A 55 -0.03 -13.40 -10.43
CA GLU A 55 0.57 -13.07 -11.74
C GLU A 55 -0.45 -12.52 -12.73
N ARG A 56 -1.73 -12.91 -12.61
CA ARG A 56 -2.81 -12.35 -13.41
C ARG A 56 -3.35 -11.06 -12.81
N ALA A 57 -3.72 -11.05 -11.54
CA ALA A 57 -4.41 -9.92 -10.91
C ALA A 57 -3.49 -8.72 -10.62
N TYR A 58 -2.25 -8.97 -10.21
CA TYR A 58 -1.30 -7.94 -9.75
C TYR A 58 -0.14 -7.71 -10.73
N LYS A 59 -0.32 -8.09 -12.00
CA LYS A 59 0.63 -7.71 -13.05
C LYS A 59 0.60 -6.19 -13.24
N PRO A 60 1.74 -5.51 -13.48
CA PRO A 60 1.78 -4.05 -13.59
C PRO A 60 0.74 -3.45 -14.53
N GLN A 61 0.50 -4.05 -15.70
CA GLN A 61 -0.50 -3.55 -16.65
C GLN A 61 -1.92 -3.54 -16.07
N ASN A 62 -2.32 -4.61 -15.39
CA ASN A 62 -3.67 -4.73 -14.84
C ASN A 62 -3.89 -3.81 -13.64
N LEU A 63 -2.84 -3.58 -12.85
CA LEU A 63 -2.88 -2.60 -11.77
C LEU A 63 -2.91 -1.17 -12.31
N GLU A 64 -2.17 -0.88 -13.37
CA GLU A 64 -2.21 0.42 -14.03
C GLU A 64 -3.60 0.72 -14.60
N ASP A 65 -4.23 -0.26 -15.25
CA ASP A 65 -5.62 -0.15 -15.70
C ASP A 65 -6.57 0.13 -14.52
N SER A 66 -6.34 -0.51 -13.37
CA SER A 66 -7.18 -0.34 -12.17
C SER A 66 -7.02 1.04 -11.54
N ILE A 67 -5.80 1.60 -11.53
CA ILE A 67 -5.53 2.95 -11.02
C ILE A 67 -6.13 4.02 -11.94
N ASN A 68 -6.06 3.81 -13.26
CA ASN A 68 -6.50 4.80 -14.25
C ASN A 68 -7.97 4.62 -14.68
N ALA A 69 -8.66 3.59 -14.19
CA ALA A 69 -10.04 3.29 -14.58
C ALA A 69 -10.99 4.45 -14.21
N PRO A 70 -11.72 5.03 -15.19
CA PRO A 70 -12.65 6.12 -14.92
C PRO A 70 -13.73 5.73 -13.91
N GLY A 71 -13.93 6.56 -12.88
CA GLY A 71 -14.94 6.31 -11.84
C GLY A 71 -14.51 5.31 -10.76
N HIS A 72 -13.26 4.81 -10.82
CA HIS A 72 -12.67 4.02 -9.76
C HIS A 72 -11.69 4.87 -8.94
N TRP A 73 -11.60 4.54 -7.66
CA TRP A 73 -10.60 5.11 -6.78
C TRP A 73 -9.75 3.99 -6.23
N PHE A 74 -8.45 4.14 -6.36
CA PHE A 74 -7.48 3.21 -5.82
C PHE A 74 -6.59 3.99 -4.85
N TYR A 75 -6.51 3.53 -3.61
CA TYR A 75 -5.79 4.19 -2.54
C TYR A 75 -4.61 3.36 -2.07
N VAL A 76 -3.63 4.06 -1.52
CA VAL A 76 -2.54 3.47 -0.75
C VAL A 76 -2.50 4.07 0.65
N ALA A 77 -2.19 3.21 1.62
CA ALA A 77 -1.86 3.62 2.98
C ALA A 77 -0.33 3.70 3.11
N GLU A 78 0.16 4.85 3.53
CA GLU A 78 1.57 5.17 3.68
C GLU A 78 1.91 5.36 5.16
N TRP A 79 3.03 4.77 5.60
CA TRP A 79 3.57 4.88 6.95
C TRP A 79 5.08 5.10 6.86
N HIS A 80 5.57 6.24 7.37
CA HIS A 80 6.98 6.65 7.23
C HIS A 80 7.49 6.60 5.77
N ASP A 81 6.73 7.22 4.85
CA ASP A 81 7.05 7.31 3.43
C ASP A 81 7.16 5.95 2.72
N GLN A 82 6.55 4.90 3.27
CA GLN A 82 6.44 3.57 2.69
C GLN A 82 4.98 3.17 2.54
N VAL A 83 4.57 2.69 1.36
CA VAL A 83 3.25 2.07 1.22
C VAL A 83 3.25 0.76 1.98
N VAL A 84 2.26 0.60 2.86
CA VAL A 84 2.06 -0.57 3.73
C VAL A 84 0.74 -1.28 3.47
N GLY A 85 -0.16 -0.67 2.69
CA GLY A 85 -1.45 -1.24 2.32
C GLY A 85 -2.07 -0.52 1.13
N PHE A 86 -3.11 -1.10 0.54
CA PHE A 86 -3.84 -0.54 -0.59
C PHE A 86 -5.30 -1.01 -0.58
N GLY A 87 -6.18 -0.30 -1.31
CA GLY A 87 -7.60 -0.65 -1.43
C GLY A 87 -8.41 0.31 -2.28
#